data_AF-A0A522PHL2-F1
#
_entry.id   AF-A0A522PHL2-F1
#
_cell.length_a   1.000
_cell.length_b   1.000
_cell.length_c   1.000
_cell.angle_alpha   90.00
_cell.angle_beta   90.00
_cell.angle_gamma   90.00
#
_symmetry.space_group_name_H-M   'P 1'
#
loop_
_entity.id
_entity.type
_entity.pdbx_description
1 polymer ?
#
loop_
_entity_poly.entity_id
_entity_poly.type
_entity_poly.pdbx_seq_one_letter_code
_entity_poly.pdbx_strand_id
1 'polypeptide(L)'
;PGRPRGGDPIHGLEAARAAGALLFGAGVGLTEGDRSGQGGLSTAGGRIVTVVGRGASVPLAAAAAYAAADRIHFAGLQRRDDIGRSGQGSRAADRSDPSTGPGPTAAARA
;
A
#
# COMPACT_ATOMS: atom_id res chain seq x y z
N PRO A 1 25.16 8.67 8.64
CA PRO A 1 24.11 7.64 8.83
C PRO A 1 24.40 6.77 10.07
N GLY A 2 23.54 6.84 11.09
CA GLY A 2 23.64 5.99 12.28
C GLY A 2 23.06 4.59 12.07
N ARG A 3 23.40 3.65 12.95
CA ARG A 3 22.82 2.29 12.94
C ARG A 3 21.32 2.38 13.26
N PRO A 4 20.42 1.81 12.44
CA PRO A 4 19.00 1.79 12.75
C PRO A 4 18.73 1.05 14.06
N ARG A 5 17.80 1.57 14.86
CA ARG A 5 17.27 0.85 16.03
C ARG A 5 16.53 -0.39 15.55
N GLY A 6 16.74 -1.51 16.23
CA GLY A 6 16.11 -2.80 15.94
C GLY A 6 15.77 -3.56 17.22
N GLY A 7 14.97 -4.61 17.09
CA GLY A 7 14.51 -5.47 18.18
C GLY A 7 13.15 -5.08 18.77
N ASP A 8 12.52 -4.00 18.29
CA ASP A 8 11.21 -3.58 18.79
C ASP A 8 10.10 -4.46 18.19
N PRO A 9 9.21 -5.07 19.00
CA PRO A 9 8.09 -5.85 18.49
C PRO A 9 7.16 -5.03 17.58
N ILE A 10 6.69 -5.67 16.51
CA ILE A 10 5.76 -5.09 15.54
C ILE A 10 4.37 -5.64 15.81
N HIS A 11 3.44 -4.76 16.18
CA HIS A 11 2.05 -5.10 16.50
C HIS A 11 1.10 -4.74 15.36
N GLY A 12 -0.05 -5.43 15.31
CA GLY A 12 -1.19 -5.06 14.47
C GLY A 12 -1.09 -5.43 12.98
N LEU A 13 -0.09 -6.22 12.58
CA LEU A 13 0.07 -6.70 11.21
C LEU A 13 -1.13 -7.52 10.74
N GLU A 14 -1.65 -8.41 11.58
CA GLU A 14 -2.84 -9.21 11.23
C GLU A 14 -4.10 -8.34 11.10
N ALA A 15 -4.27 -7.33 11.95
CA ALA A 15 -5.39 -6.39 11.84
C ALA A 15 -5.31 -5.56 10.55
N ALA A 16 -4.11 -5.13 10.15
CA ALA A 16 -3.90 -4.42 8.88
C ALA A 16 -4.17 -5.33 7.67
N ARG A 17 -3.77 -6.62 7.74
CA ARG A 17 -4.05 -7.61 6.71
C ARG A 17 -5.55 -7.92 6.60
N ALA A 18 -6.23 -8.07 7.73
CA ALA A 18 -7.69 -8.28 7.80
C ALA A 18 -8.48 -7.09 7.25
N ALA A 19 -7.93 -5.87 7.34
CA ALA A 19 -8.47 -4.69 6.68
C ALA A 19 -8.29 -4.69 5.14
N GLY A 20 -7.69 -5.73 4.55
CA GLY A 20 -7.56 -5.92 3.11
C GLY A 20 -6.28 -5.35 2.49
N ALA A 21 -5.34 -4.86 3.32
CA ALA A 21 -4.06 -4.34 2.86
C ALA A 21 -3.05 -5.46 2.57
N LEU A 22 -2.17 -5.20 1.60
CA LEU A 22 -1.00 -6.03 1.36
C LEU A 22 0.18 -5.46 2.14
N LEU A 23 0.91 -6.33 2.85
CA LEU A 23 2.04 -5.96 3.68
C LEU A 23 3.31 -6.58 3.10
N PHE A 24 4.33 -5.76 2.84
CA PHE A 24 5.63 -6.24 2.38
C PHE A 24 6.68 -5.90 3.44
N GLY A 25 7.28 -6.93 4.04
CA GLY A 25 8.37 -6.78 4.99
C GLY A 25 9.67 -6.36 4.28
N ALA A 26 10.42 -5.46 4.90
CA ALA A 26 11.76 -5.07 4.49
C ALA A 26 12.76 -5.43 5.60
N GLY A 27 13.04 -4.51 6.52
CA GLY A 27 13.86 -4.74 7.71
C GLY A 27 13.04 -5.28 8.86
N VAL A 28 12.56 -6.52 8.75
CA VAL A 28 11.87 -7.26 9.82
C VAL A 28 12.70 -8.45 10.27
N GLY A 29 12.73 -8.69 11.58
CA GLY A 29 13.31 -9.88 12.20
C GLY A 29 12.23 -10.74 12.82
N LEU A 30 12.58 -11.96 13.22
CA LEU A 30 11.75 -12.80 14.08
C LEU A 30 12.02 -12.43 15.54
N THR A 31 11.00 -12.40 16.38
CA THR A 31 11.22 -12.46 17.83
C THR A 31 11.46 -13.91 18.23
N GLU A 32 12.18 -14.11 19.32
CA GLU A 32 12.08 -15.38 20.04
C GLU A 32 10.60 -15.60 20.37
N GLY A 33 10.11 -16.82 20.15
CA GLY A 33 8.71 -17.15 20.35
C GLY A 33 8.28 -16.82 21.78
N ASP A 34 7.07 -16.31 21.94
CA ASP A 34 6.50 -16.15 23.27
C ASP A 34 6.24 -17.53 23.92
N ARG A 35 5.71 -17.55 25.15
CA ARG A 35 5.37 -18.81 25.84
C ARG A 35 4.36 -19.70 25.10
N SER A 36 3.71 -19.19 24.04
CA SER A 36 2.81 -19.96 23.16
C SER A 36 3.52 -20.62 21.98
N GLY A 37 4.82 -20.35 21.79
CA GLY A 37 5.61 -20.87 20.67
C GLY A 37 5.35 -20.16 19.33
N GLN A 38 4.54 -19.10 19.31
CA GLN A 38 4.33 -18.27 18.13
C GLN A 38 5.41 -17.19 18.05
N GLY A 39 6.27 -17.29 17.03
CA GLY A 39 7.25 -16.25 16.71
C GLY A 39 6.56 -14.98 16.24
N GLY A 40 6.85 -13.85 16.88
CA GLY A 40 6.43 -12.52 16.43
C GLY A 40 7.43 -11.91 15.46
N LEU A 41 7.13 -10.69 15.01
CA LEU A 41 8.03 -9.90 14.17
C LEU A 41 8.59 -8.71 14.94
N SER A 42 9.86 -8.38 14.67
CA SER A 42 10.57 -7.23 15.26
C SER A 42 11.19 -6.34 14.19
N THR A 43 11.53 -5.10 14.55
CA THR A 43 12.26 -4.19 13.67
C THR A 43 13.71 -4.65 13.49
N ALA A 44 14.24 -4.62 12.27
CA ALA A 44 15.61 -5.07 11.96
C ALA A 44 16.33 -4.19 10.91
N GLY A 45 15.83 -2.99 10.63
CA GLY A 45 16.43 -2.09 9.64
C GLY A 45 15.84 -0.69 9.65
N GLY A 46 16.26 0.16 8.71
CA GLY A 46 15.74 1.54 8.61
C GLY A 46 14.35 1.67 7.96
N ARG A 47 13.98 0.71 7.12
CA ARG A 47 12.63 0.58 6.54
C ARG A 47 12.05 -0.75 7.01
N ILE A 48 10.88 -0.73 7.62
CA ILE A 48 10.34 -1.90 8.32
C ILE A 48 9.32 -2.63 7.45
N VAL A 49 8.22 -1.97 7.11
CA VAL A 49 7.11 -2.55 6.36
C VAL A 49 6.56 -1.53 5.36
N THR A 50 6.18 -2.02 4.19
CA THR A 50 5.40 -1.27 3.19
C THR A 50 3.96 -1.73 3.28
N VAL A 51 3.04 -0.80 3.47
CA VAL A 51 1.59 -1.06 3.48
C VAL A 51 0.98 -0.58 2.18
N VAL A 52 0.27 -1.48 1.50
CA VAL A 52 -0.38 -1.19 0.21
C VAL A 52 -1.89 -1.33 0.37
N GLY A 53 -2.59 -0.21 0.21
CA GLY A 53 -4.03 -0.15 0.08
C GLY A 53 -4.47 -0.31 -1.37
N ARG A 54 -5.69 -0.78 -1.59
CA ARG A 54 -6.31 -0.92 -2.92
C ARG A 54 -7.63 -0.17 -2.94
N GLY A 55 -7.94 0.47 -4.06
CA GLY A 55 -9.17 1.23 -4.26
C GLY A 55 -9.36 1.59 -5.73
N ALA A 56 -10.57 2.02 -6.09
CA ALA A 56 -10.93 2.38 -7.48
C ALA A 56 -10.23 3.66 -8.00
N SER A 57 -9.58 4.41 -7.11
CA SER A 57 -8.83 5.62 -7.42
C SER A 57 -7.64 5.78 -6.49
N VAL A 58 -6.67 6.62 -6.86
CA VAL A 58 -5.48 6.91 -6.03
C VAL A 58 -5.86 7.40 -4.63
N PRO A 59 -6.80 8.37 -4.45
CA PRO A 59 -7.20 8.80 -3.11
C PRO A 59 -7.81 7.67 -2.26
N LEU A 60 -8.63 6.80 -2.86
CA LEU A 60 -9.23 5.67 -2.15
C LEU A 60 -8.19 4.60 -1.77
N ALA A 61 -7.25 4.31 -2.67
CA ALA A 61 -6.15 3.39 -2.39
C ALA A 61 -5.22 3.95 -1.29
N ALA A 62 -4.92 5.25 -1.32
CA ALA A 62 -4.15 5.93 -0.28
C ALA A 62 -4.88 5.89 1.07
N ALA A 63 -6.16 6.24 1.12
CA ALA A 63 -6.97 6.17 2.34
C ALA A 63 -6.99 4.75 2.94
N ALA A 64 -7.17 3.72 2.11
CA ALA A 64 -7.10 2.33 2.55
C ALA A 64 -5.72 1.95 3.11
N ALA A 65 -4.64 2.41 2.46
CA ALA A 65 -3.27 2.18 2.93
C ALA A 65 -3.03 2.84 4.29
N TYR A 66 -3.45 4.10 4.44
CA TYR A 66 -3.32 4.86 5.69
C TYR A 66 -4.09 4.19 6.83
N ALA A 67 -5.36 3.86 6.61
CA ALA A 67 -6.19 3.20 7.59
C ALA A 67 -5.58 1.87 8.05
N ALA A 68 -5.09 1.03 7.12
CA ALA A 68 -4.44 -0.22 7.48
C ALA A 68 -3.14 0.02 8.27
N ALA A 69 -2.33 0.99 7.85
CA ALA A 69 -1.09 1.31 8.54
C ALA A 69 -1.30 1.98 9.91
N ASP A 70 -2.44 2.62 10.17
CA ASP A 70 -2.80 3.16 11.50
C ASP A 70 -3.02 2.05 12.54
N ARG A 71 -3.19 0.81 12.09
CA ARG A 71 -3.30 -0.37 12.97
C ARG A 71 -1.94 -0.93 13.36
N ILE A 72 -0.86 -0.51 12.70
CA ILE A 72 0.49 -1.05 12.91
C ILE A 72 1.25 -0.16 13.87
N HIS A 73 1.87 -0.76 14.89
CA HIS A 73 2.60 -0.03 15.92
C HIS A 73 3.92 -0.73 16.28
N PHE A 74 4.97 0.07 16.45
CA PHE A 74 6.25 -0.31 17.05
C PHE A 74 6.94 0.95 17.58
N ALA A 75 7.91 0.78 18.48
CA ALA A 75 8.61 1.91 19.07
C ALA A 75 9.38 2.72 18.01
N GLY A 76 9.20 4.04 18.00
CA GLY A 76 9.88 4.93 17.06
C GLY A 76 9.37 4.86 15.62
N LEU A 77 8.13 4.39 15.38
CA LEU A 77 7.52 4.37 14.05
C LEU A 77 7.54 5.76 13.41
N GLN A 78 8.06 5.82 12.19
CA GLN A 78 8.04 7.01 11.35
C GLN A 78 7.43 6.68 9.99
N ARG A 79 6.54 7.55 9.53
CA ARG A 79 5.83 7.45 8.26
C ARG A 79 5.50 8.86 7.76
N ARG A 80 5.50 9.01 6.44
CA ARG A 80 4.94 10.18 5.74
C ARG A 80 3.41 10.09 5.66
N ASP A 81 2.71 11.20 5.85
CA ASP A 81 1.24 11.27 5.79
C ASP A 81 0.71 11.85 4.45
N ASP A 82 1.60 12.19 3.52
CA ASP A 82 1.31 12.89 2.26
C ASP A 82 1.38 12.01 1.00
N ILE A 83 1.79 10.74 1.12
CA ILE A 83 1.83 9.79 0.00
C ILE A 83 0.43 9.62 -0.60
N GLY A 84 0.30 9.83 -1.91
CA GLY A 84 -0.96 9.68 -2.63
C GLY A 84 -1.96 10.83 -2.42
N ARG A 85 -1.61 11.86 -1.63
CA ARG A 85 -2.33 13.14 -1.63
C ARG A 85 -1.89 13.90 -2.88
N SER A 86 -2.74 13.97 -3.89
CA SER A 86 -2.48 14.76 -5.08
C SER A 86 -2.40 16.24 -4.69
N GLY A 87 -1.20 16.84 -4.72
CA GLY A 87 -1.12 18.25 -5.09
C GLY A 87 -1.74 18.36 -6.49
N GLN A 88 -2.68 19.28 -6.66
CA GLN A 88 -3.52 19.36 -7.86
C GLN A 88 -2.73 19.15 -9.16
N GLY A 89 -3.02 18.02 -9.81
CA GLY A 89 -2.41 17.59 -11.06
C GLY A 89 -3.39 16.69 -11.76
N SER A 90 -4.58 17.22 -12.03
CA SER A 90 -5.57 16.58 -12.89
C SER A 90 -4.96 16.37 -14.27
N ARG A 91 -4.59 15.14 -14.60
CA ARG A 91 -4.52 14.68 -15.98
C ARG A 91 -5.36 13.41 -16.13
N ALA A 92 -6.64 13.58 -15.82
CA ALA A 92 -7.69 12.60 -16.08
C ALA A 92 -8.77 13.20 -17.01
N ALA A 93 -8.36 14.01 -17.99
CA ALA A 93 -9.24 14.59 -19.02
C ALA A 93 -8.70 14.42 -20.45
N ASP A 94 -7.66 13.63 -20.68
CA ASP A 94 -7.01 13.52 -22.01
C ASP A 94 -7.04 12.08 -22.57
N ARG A 95 -8.21 11.46 -22.55
CA ARG A 95 -8.50 10.28 -23.39
C ARG A 95 -9.89 10.39 -24.00
N SER A 96 -10.09 11.40 -24.83
CA SER A 96 -10.99 11.27 -25.97
C SER A 96 -10.20 10.61 -27.10
N ASP A 97 -10.38 9.31 -27.29
CA ASP A 97 -9.92 8.59 -28.48
C ASP A 97 -10.92 8.86 -29.62
N PRO A 98 -10.54 9.55 -30.72
CA PRO A 98 -11.47 9.80 -31.82
C PRO A 98 -11.57 8.65 -32.84
N SER A 99 -11.04 7.45 -32.55
CA SER A 99 -11.10 6.32 -33.50
C SER A 99 -12.37 5.47 -33.38
N THR A 100 -13.54 6.07 -33.63
CA THR A 100 -14.70 5.33 -34.13
C THR A 100 -15.21 6.04 -35.38
N GLY A 101 -14.55 5.75 -36.50
CA GLY A 101 -15.11 6.04 -37.81
C GLY A 101 -16.30 5.11 -38.09
N PRO A 102 -17.32 5.55 -38.84
CA PRO A 102 -18.46 4.69 -39.17
C PRO A 102 -18.00 3.53 -40.06
N GLY A 103 -18.42 2.31 -39.72
CA GLY A 103 -18.13 1.11 -40.50
C GLY A 103 -18.69 1.20 -41.94
N PRO A 104 -18.10 0.47 -42.91
CA PRO A 104 -18.58 0.52 -44.28
C PRO A 104 -19.97 -0.11 -44.39
N THR A 105 -20.94 0.70 -44.80
CA THR A 105 -22.28 0.29 -45.20
C THR A 105 -22.19 -0.61 -46.42
N ALA A 106 -22.81 -1.78 -46.33
CA ALA A 106 -22.98 -2.70 -47.45
C ALA A 106 -23.77 -2.02 -48.58
N ALA A 107 -23.19 -2.01 -49.79
CA ALA A 107 -23.92 -1.68 -51.01
C ALA A 107 -23.94 -2.92 -51.91
N ALA A 108 -25.10 -3.55 -51.93
CA ALA A 108 -25.51 -4.53 -52.92
C ALA A 108 -25.60 -3.89 -54.31
N ARG A 109 -25.14 -4.60 -55.34
CA ARG A 109 -25.57 -4.50 -56.76
C ARG A 109 -25.44 -5.92 -57.33
N ALA A 110 -26.55 -6.57 -57.68
CA ALA A 110 -27.25 -6.56 -58.97
C ALA A 110 -26.65 -7.62 -59.91
#